data_AF-A0A920J1Y4-F1
#
_entry.id   AF-A0A920J1Y4-F1
#
_cell.length_a   1.000
_cell.length_b   1.000
_cell.length_c   1.000
_cell.angle_alpha   90.00
_cell.angle_beta   90.00
_cell.angle_gamma   90.00
#
_symmetry.space_group_name_H-M   'P 1'
#
loop_
_entity.id
_entity.type
_entity.pdbx_description
1 polymer ?
#
loop_
_entity_poly.entity_id
_entity_poly.type
_entity_poly.pdbx_seq_one_letter_code
_entity_poly.pdbx_strand_id
1 'polypeptide(L)'
;MIKALRKKDPQDLSDLMGLSEKLANLNFERNMNWEPPGKHSDDIRQAIFAFKGDVYTGLSAYSLKKSDINFLDKHVRILSGYMGF
;
A
#
# COMPACT_ATOMS: atom_id res chain seq x y z
N MET A 1 10.93 -7.72 4.34
CA MET A 1 11.23 -6.79 3.24
C MET A 1 11.61 -5.39 3.74
N ILE A 2 10.83 -4.74 4.62
CA ILE A 2 11.11 -3.36 5.09
C ILE A 2 12.52 -3.10 5.64
N LYS A 3 13.10 -4.07 6.38
CA LYS A 3 14.46 -3.98 6.91
C LYS A 3 15.52 -3.78 5.82
N ALA A 4 15.28 -4.30 4.61
CA ALA A 4 16.18 -4.11 3.47
C ALA A 4 15.96 -2.73 2.82
N LEU A 5 14.70 -2.29 2.70
CA LEU A 5 14.36 -0.98 2.14
C LEU A 5 14.88 0.18 3.01
N ARG A 6 14.91 0.02 4.33
CA ARG A 6 15.50 0.99 5.27
C ARG A 6 17.03 1.14 5.16
N LYS A 7 17.71 0.30 4.38
CA LYS A 7 19.15 0.43 4.13
C LYS A 7 19.47 1.20 2.85
N LYS A 8 18.45 1.54 2.06
CA LYS A 8 18.58 2.26 0.79
C LYS A 8 18.37 3.73 1.03
N ASP A 9 19.21 4.55 0.41
CA ASP A 9 18.99 5.99 0.37
C ASP A 9 17.94 6.35 -0.72
N PRO A 10 17.50 7.62 -0.81
CA PRO A 10 16.55 8.03 -1.84
C PRO A 10 17.05 7.79 -3.27
N GLN A 11 18.34 7.91 -3.55
CA GLN A 11 18.88 7.69 -4.89
C GLN A 11 18.79 6.21 -5.29
N ASP A 12 19.18 5.31 -4.39
CA ASP A 12 19.02 3.86 -4.54
C ASP A 12 17.56 3.46 -4.79
N LEU A 13 16.61 4.11 -4.12
CA LEU A 13 15.18 3.87 -4.30
C LEU A 13 14.69 4.40 -5.65
N SER A 14 15.19 5.57 -6.06
CA SER A 14 14.89 6.17 -7.37
C SER A 14 15.28 5.21 -8.50
N ASP A 15 16.52 4.72 -8.47
CA ASP A 15 17.08 3.87 -9.52
C ASP A 15 16.46 2.47 -9.51
N LEU A 16 16.22 1.89 -8.33
CA LEU A 16 15.61 0.56 -8.20
C LEU A 16 14.15 0.54 -8.67
N MET A 17 13.39 1.59 -8.36
CA MET A 17 11.93 1.63 -8.59
C MET A 17 11.53 2.48 -9.80
N GLY A 18 12.48 3.11 -10.48
CA GLY A 18 12.21 4.02 -11.60
C GLY A 18 11.38 5.24 -11.19
N LEU A 19 11.60 5.75 -9.97
CA LEU A 19 10.83 6.85 -9.41
C LEU A 19 11.46 8.21 -9.74
N SER A 20 10.66 9.28 -9.64
CA SER A 20 11.23 10.63 -9.57
C SER A 20 11.86 10.86 -8.19
N GLU A 21 12.84 11.78 -8.11
CA GLU A 21 13.51 12.15 -6.86
C GLU A 21 12.52 12.50 -5.73
N LYS A 22 11.45 13.25 -6.06
CA LYS A 22 10.40 13.60 -5.10
C LYS A 22 9.68 12.36 -4.55
N LEU A 23 9.36 11.40 -5.41
CA LEU A 23 8.71 10.16 -5.00
C LEU A 23 9.67 9.24 -4.24
N ALA A 24 10.95 9.24 -4.60
CA ALA A 24 11.97 8.47 -3.93
C ALA A 24 12.19 8.96 -2.49
N ASN A 25 12.30 10.28 -2.28
CA ASN A 25 12.37 10.90 -0.96
C ASN A 25 11.12 10.58 -0.12
N LEU A 26 9.92 10.73 -0.69
CA LEU A 26 8.68 10.39 0.01
C LEU A 26 8.64 8.91 0.43
N ASN A 27 9.08 7.99 -0.44
CA ASN A 27 9.09 6.57 -0.12
C ASN A 27 10.19 6.22 0.89
N PHE A 28 11.33 6.91 0.87
CA PHE A 28 12.36 6.78 1.89
C PHE A 28 11.82 7.12 3.27
N GLU A 29 11.19 8.28 3.43
CA GLU A 29 10.57 8.71 4.69
C GLU A 29 9.51 7.70 5.16
N ARG A 30 8.63 7.26 4.26
CA ARG A 30 7.62 6.23 4.56
C ARG A 30 8.24 4.93 5.03
N ASN A 31 9.32 4.48 4.40
CA ASN A 31 10.00 3.24 4.79
C ASN A 31 10.64 3.34 6.18
N MET A 32 11.18 4.52 6.52
CA MET A 32 11.74 4.78 7.85
C MET A 32 10.67 4.82 8.94
N ASN A 33 9.56 5.50 8.65
CA ASN A 33 8.44 5.67 9.58
C ASN A 33 7.47 4.49 9.59
N TRP A 34 7.65 3.49 8.72
CA TRP A 34 6.74 2.35 8.67
C TRP A 34 6.80 1.54 9.95
N GLU A 35 5.65 1.19 10.52
CA GLU A 35 5.55 0.28 11.65
C GLU A 35 4.63 -0.90 11.31
N PRO A 36 4.80 -2.08 11.93
CA PRO A 36 3.86 -3.17 11.78
C PRO A 36 2.45 -2.69 12.16
N PRO A 37 1.41 -3.01 11.36
CA PRO A 37 0.05 -2.56 11.66
C PRO A 37 -0.38 -3.05 13.05
N GLY A 38 -0.71 -2.09 13.92
CA GLY A 38 -1.26 -2.32 15.25
C GLY A 38 -2.79 -2.44 15.22
N LYS A 39 -3.46 -2.03 16.31
CA LYS A 39 -4.92 -1.88 16.34
C LYS A 39 -5.36 -0.80 15.34
N HIS A 40 -6.59 -0.89 14.84
CA HIS A 40 -7.18 0.12 13.94
C HIS A 40 -6.97 1.55 14.46
N SER A 41 -6.37 2.39 13.62
CA SER A 41 -6.12 3.81 13.83
C SER A 41 -6.35 4.58 12.53
N ASP A 42 -6.33 5.91 12.59
CA ASP A 42 -6.49 6.77 11.40
C ASP A 42 -5.36 6.60 10.37
N ASP A 43 -4.20 6.12 10.81
CA ASP A 43 -3.03 5.83 9.96
C ASP A 43 -3.13 4.48 9.23
N ILE A 44 -4.12 3.65 9.57
CA ILE A 44 -4.33 2.32 8.99
C ILE A 44 -5.64 2.29 8.22
N ARG A 45 -5.55 2.07 6.91
CA ARG A 45 -6.71 1.96 6.01
C ARG A 45 -6.78 0.58 5.38
N GLN A 46 -7.99 0.05 5.24
CA GLN A 46 -8.23 -1.21 4.52
C GLN A 46 -7.78 -1.07 3.05
N ALA A 47 -7.13 -2.12 2.53
CA ALA A 47 -6.47 -2.10 1.21
C ALA A 47 -7.41 -1.70 0.06
N ILE A 48 -8.65 -2.20 0.05
CA ILE A 48 -9.65 -1.90 -0.99
C ILE A 48 -10.02 -0.41 -1.09
N PHE A 49 -9.79 0.36 -0.01
CA PHE A 49 -10.04 1.81 0.04
C PHE A 49 -8.76 2.64 -0.03
N ALA A 50 -7.59 2.01 0.06
CA ALA A 50 -6.29 2.68 0.07
C ALA A 50 -5.65 2.71 -1.33
N PHE A 51 -5.79 1.63 -2.10
CA PHE A 51 -5.24 1.57 -3.44
C PHE A 51 -6.06 2.37 -4.45
N LYS A 52 -5.36 3.08 -5.33
CA LYS A 52 -5.94 3.86 -6.41
C LYS A 52 -5.24 3.50 -7.71
N GLY A 53 -6.01 3.24 -8.75
CA GLY A 53 -5.57 2.80 -10.07
C GLY A 53 -6.76 2.20 -10.82
N ASP A 54 -6.66 2.00 -12.13
CA ASP A 54 -7.82 1.69 -13.00
C ASP A 54 -8.67 0.52 -12.50
N VAL A 55 -8.03 -0.56 -12.04
CA VAL A 55 -8.71 -1.73 -11.45
C VAL A 55 -9.51 -1.37 -10.20
N TYR A 56 -8.91 -0.59 -9.29
CA TYR A 56 -9.56 -0.19 -8.02
C TYR A 56 -10.61 0.90 -8.23
N THR A 57 -10.41 1.78 -9.21
CA THR A 57 -11.39 2.77 -9.64
C THR A 57 -12.61 2.07 -10.26
N GLY A 58 -12.40 1.07 -11.12
CA GLY A 58 -13.47 0.25 -11.71
C GLY A 58 -14.23 -0.58 -10.67
N LEU A 59 -13.54 -1.09 -9.64
CA LEU A 59 -14.17 -1.77 -8.50
C LEU A 59 -15.09 -0.82 -7.72
N SER A 60 -14.78 0.48 -7.69
CA SER A 60 -15.57 1.53 -7.04
C SER A 60 -15.99 1.15 -5.62
N ALA A 61 -15.01 0.80 -4.78
CA ALA A 61 -15.25 0.22 -3.46
C ALA A 61 -16.18 1.05 -2.57
N TYR A 62 -16.14 2.39 -2.70
CA TYR A 62 -17.00 3.31 -1.95
C TYR A 62 -18.48 3.25 -2.34
N SER A 63 -18.81 2.68 -3.50
CA SER A 63 -20.19 2.50 -3.98
C SER A 63 -20.80 1.14 -3.58
N LEU A 64 -20.00 0.22 -3.07
CA LEU A 64 -20.42 -1.13 -2.73
C LEU A 64 -21.23 -1.16 -1.42
N LYS A 65 -22.20 -2.06 -1.35
CA LYS A 65 -22.91 -2.32 -0.10
C LYS A 65 -21.99 -3.09 0.85
N LYS A 66 -22.30 -3.02 2.15
CA LYS A 66 -21.57 -3.78 3.18
C LYS A 66 -21.58 -5.30 2.91
N SER A 67 -22.66 -5.84 2.35
CA SER A 67 -22.74 -7.25 1.93
C SER A 67 -21.68 -7.61 0.89
N ASP A 68 -21.47 -6.72 -0.08
CA ASP A 68 -20.57 -6.95 -1.21
C ASP A 68 -19.12 -6.81 -0.74
N ILE A 69 -18.85 -5.86 0.16
CA ILE A 69 -17.55 -5.75 0.83
C ILE A 69 -17.22 -7.03 1.61
N ASN A 70 -18.17 -7.58 2.37
CA ASN A 70 -17.98 -8.85 3.10
C ASN A 70 -17.77 -10.03 2.15
N PHE A 71 -18.40 -10.03 0.98
CA PHE A 71 -18.17 -11.04 -0.05
C PHE A 71 -16.75 -10.92 -0.60
N LEU A 72 -16.30 -9.71 -0.96
CA LEU A 72 -14.96 -9.47 -1.48
C LEU A 72 -13.88 -9.85 -0.47
N ASP A 73 -14.05 -9.53 0.81
CA ASP A 73 -13.11 -9.89 1.88
C ASP A 73 -12.85 -11.40 1.95
N LYS A 74 -13.84 -12.23 1.61
CA LYS A 74 -13.72 -13.69 1.59
C LYS A 74 -13.17 -14.26 0.28
N HIS A 75 -13.40 -13.61 -0.85
CA HIS A 75 -13.18 -14.20 -2.18
C HIS A 75 -12.10 -13.50 -3.01
N VAL A 76 -11.68 -12.30 -2.61
CA VAL A 76 -10.67 -11.51 -3.32
C VAL A 76 -9.46 -11.32 -2.43
N ARG A 77 -8.28 -11.38 -3.04
CA ARG A 77 -7.00 -11.08 -2.39
C ARG A 77 -6.27 -10.03 -3.21
N ILE A 78 -5.67 -9.06 -2.53
CA ILE A 78 -4.79 -8.06 -3.14
C ILE A 78 -3.36 -8.53 -2.90
N LEU A 79 -2.67 -8.90 -3.98
CA LEU A 79 -1.27 -9.30 -3.89
C LEU A 79 -0.39 -8.07 -3.65
N SER A 80 0.37 -8.06 -2.56
CA SER A 80 1.33 -7.00 -2.24
C SER A 80 2.75 -7.55 -2.23
N GLY A 81 3.64 -6.99 -3.04
CA GLY A 81 5.06 -7.36 -2.99
C GLY A 81 5.70 -7.09 -1.62
N TYR A 82 5.15 -6.13 -0.87
CA TYR A 82 5.65 -5.70 0.43
C TYR A 82 5.14 -6.55 1.60
N MET A 83 3.85 -6.91 1.59
CA MET A 83 3.18 -7.62 2.69
C MET A 83 2.79 -9.07 2.38
N GLY A 84 2.97 -9.52 1.13
CA GLY A 84 2.48 -10.82 0.67
C GLY A 84 0.97 -10.81 0.41
N PHE A 85 0.32 -11.90 0.82
CA PHE A 85 -1.13 -12.13 0.78
C PHE A 85 -1.74 -12.12 2.18
#